data_AF-A0A0G1Q9F8-F1
#
_entry.id   AF-A0A0G1Q9F8-F1
#
_cell.length_a   1.000
_cell.length_b   1.000
_cell.length_c   1.000
_cell.angle_alpha   90.00
_cell.angle_beta   90.00
_cell.angle_gamma   90.00
#
_symmetry.space_group_name_H-M   'P 1'
#
loop_
_entity.id
_entity.type
_entity.pdbx_description
1 polymer ?
#
loop_
_entity_poly.entity_id
_entity_poly.type
_entity_poly.pdbx_seq_one_letter_code
_entity_poly.pdbx_strand_id
1 'polypeptide(L)'
;MNWQTKKHSEFRLIKDLKKALKDFEPMVKDPKHLWNGRNLKNFNLLPREAWGNWLVSAVLCEISGRDVTFADADSEKVDGYIIDRSIKAIFPTEHVSALDIPKAKKLPKGEQRIINAINLKISRGPKYSQGKLLVAFFDGAGEFFRTKIREAILGKHNFEAVFCVGLLNSGKDGYSYIVTEFRDSFKDQSITHKVEINGDFTDWKISQIMA
;
A
#
# COMPACT_ATOMS: atom_id res chain seq x y z
N MET A 1 26.06 -7.77 3.44
CA MET A 1 24.82 -6.97 3.53
C MET A 1 24.41 -6.95 4.99
N ASN A 2 24.70 -5.87 5.72
CA ASN A 2 24.38 -5.74 7.13
C ASN A 2 22.91 -5.33 7.25
N TRP A 3 22.03 -6.32 7.38
CA TRP A 3 20.68 -6.08 7.88
C TRP A 3 20.83 -5.62 9.32
N GLN A 4 20.58 -4.33 9.59
CA GLN A 4 20.45 -3.87 10.97
C GLN A 4 19.29 -4.66 11.58
N THR A 5 19.62 -5.55 12.51
CA THR A 5 18.68 -6.32 13.32
C THR A 5 18.01 -5.40 14.32
N LYS A 6 17.15 -4.49 13.87
CA LYS A 6 16.18 -3.86 14.77
C LYS A 6 15.28 -4.97 15.29
N LYS A 7 15.18 -5.11 16.62
CA LYS A 7 14.29 -6.09 17.23
C LYS A 7 12.86 -5.65 16.98
N HIS A 8 11.96 -6.61 16.73
CA HIS A 8 10.52 -6.36 16.60
C HIS A 8 9.93 -5.53 17.76
N SER A 9 10.55 -5.56 18.95
CA SER A 9 10.14 -4.83 20.15
C SER A 9 10.29 -3.30 20.07
N GLU A 10 11.00 -2.78 19.07
CA GLU A 10 11.26 -1.34 18.92
C GLU A 10 10.22 -0.61 18.07
N PHE A 11 9.33 -1.35 17.39
CA PHE A 11 8.30 -0.77 16.54
C PHE A 11 6.93 -0.77 17.22
N ARG A 12 6.17 0.32 17.04
CA ARG A 12 4.74 0.29 17.33
C ARG A 12 4.05 -0.37 16.15
N LEU A 13 3.73 -1.65 16.30
CA LEU A 13 3.16 -2.50 15.26
C LEU A 13 1.69 -2.83 15.51
N ILE A 14 0.96 -3.11 14.43
CA ILE A 14 -0.37 -3.71 14.51
C ILE A 14 -0.25 -5.17 14.89
N LYS A 15 -0.85 -5.54 16.02
CA LYS A 15 -0.78 -6.91 16.56
C LYS A 15 -1.84 -7.84 15.96
N ASP A 16 -2.92 -7.26 15.43
CA ASP A 16 -4.12 -7.96 14.98
C ASP A 16 -4.75 -7.15 13.84
N LEU A 17 -4.62 -7.65 12.60
CA LEU A 17 -5.17 -6.99 11.41
C LEU A 17 -6.70 -6.92 11.46
N LYS A 18 -7.38 -7.86 12.11
CA LYS A 18 -8.85 -7.89 12.21
C LYS A 18 -9.35 -6.79 13.14
N LYS A 19 -8.68 -6.57 14.27
CA LYS A 19 -9.00 -5.42 15.14
C LYS A 19 -8.69 -4.10 14.46
N ALA A 20 -7.53 -4.00 13.80
CA ALA A 20 -7.16 -2.80 13.06
C ALA A 20 -8.16 -2.47 11.94
N LEU A 21 -8.71 -3.47 11.25
CA LEU A 21 -9.75 -3.26 10.25
C LEU A 21 -10.95 -2.51 10.81
N LYS A 22 -11.41 -2.91 12.00
CA LYS A 22 -12.53 -2.24 12.66
C LYS A 22 -12.19 -0.80 13.05
N ASP A 23 -10.98 -0.56 13.54
CA ASP A 23 -10.49 0.79 13.86
C ASP A 23 -10.40 1.70 12.62
N PHE A 24 -10.23 1.11 11.43
CA PHE A 24 -10.17 1.83 10.17
C PHE A 24 -11.53 2.19 9.56
N GLU A 25 -12.62 1.58 10.04
CA GLU A 25 -13.98 1.85 9.55
C GLU A 25 -14.33 3.34 9.42
N PRO A 26 -14.18 4.19 10.46
CA PRO A 26 -14.58 5.59 10.36
C PRO A 26 -13.75 6.36 9.33
N MET A 27 -12.45 6.06 9.19
CA MET A 27 -11.57 6.78 8.27
C MET A 27 -11.75 6.33 6.81
N VAL A 28 -12.17 5.09 6.56
CA VAL A 28 -12.45 4.60 5.21
C VAL A 28 -13.84 5.03 4.76
N LYS A 29 -14.82 5.06 5.67
CA LYS A 29 -16.21 5.51 5.38
C LYS A 29 -16.33 7.01 5.10
N ASP A 30 -15.44 7.84 5.62
CA ASP A 30 -15.32 9.25 5.21
C ASP A 30 -13.99 9.47 4.43
N PRO A 31 -14.04 9.51 3.08
CA PRO A 31 -12.87 9.70 2.22
C PRO A 31 -12.03 10.92 2.55
N LYS A 32 -12.59 11.95 3.21
CA LYS A 32 -11.84 13.13 3.64
C LYS A 32 -10.71 12.77 4.60
N HIS A 33 -10.83 11.69 5.36
CA HIS A 33 -9.74 11.24 6.23
C HIS A 33 -8.54 10.69 5.43
N LEU A 34 -8.78 10.04 4.29
CA LEU A 34 -7.70 9.56 3.42
C LEU A 34 -7.03 10.72 2.66
N TRP A 35 -7.79 11.77 2.33
CA TRP A 35 -7.28 12.97 1.68
C TRP A 35 -6.45 13.85 2.62
N ASN A 36 -6.89 13.99 3.88
CA ASN A 36 -6.26 14.90 4.83
C ASN A 36 -5.09 14.23 5.55
N GLY A 37 -3.90 14.82 5.42
CA GLY A 37 -2.66 14.31 6.01
C GLY A 37 -2.48 14.54 7.51
N ARG A 38 -3.50 14.29 8.34
CA ARG A 38 -3.32 14.30 9.81
C ARG A 38 -3.00 12.91 10.30
N ASN A 39 -1.89 12.76 11.03
CA ASN A 39 -1.50 11.48 11.63
C ASN A 39 -2.60 10.93 12.53
N LEU A 40 -2.67 9.61 12.62
CA LEU A 40 -3.49 8.93 13.63
C LEU A 40 -2.95 9.26 15.02
N LYS A 41 -3.84 9.48 16.00
CA LYS A 41 -3.44 9.93 17.36
C LYS A 41 -2.38 9.02 18.03
N ASN A 42 -2.43 7.72 17.74
CA ASN A 42 -1.59 6.71 18.38
C ASN A 42 -0.69 5.95 17.40
N PHE A 43 -0.59 6.39 16.14
CA PHE A 43 0.17 5.69 15.10
C PHE A 43 0.75 6.71 14.14
N ASN A 44 2.07 6.73 14.00
CA ASN A 44 2.78 7.74 13.21
C ASN A 44 2.72 7.44 11.70
N LEU A 45 1.52 7.19 11.18
CA LEU A 45 1.20 7.07 9.77
C LEU A 45 0.04 8.01 9.43
N LEU A 46 0.04 8.48 8.19
CA LEU A 46 -1.15 9.10 7.63
C LEU A 46 -2.23 8.04 7.40
N PRO A 47 -3.53 8.39 7.47
CA PRO A 47 -4.63 7.44 7.30
C PRO A 47 -4.51 6.59 6.04
N ARG A 48 -4.14 7.21 4.91
CA ARG A 48 -3.92 6.53 3.63
C ARG A 48 -2.71 5.59 3.63
N GLU A 49 -1.68 5.89 4.42
CA GLU A 49 -0.47 5.08 4.51
C GLU A 49 -0.72 3.85 5.37
N ALA A 50 -1.38 4.04 6.52
CA ALA A 50 -1.86 2.96 7.36
C ALA A 50 -2.82 2.04 6.60
N TRP A 51 -3.73 2.62 5.82
CA TRP A 51 -4.68 1.85 5.01
C TRP A 51 -4.00 1.07 3.89
N GLY A 52 -3.08 1.70 3.16
CA GLY A 52 -2.29 1.02 2.13
C GLY A 52 -1.47 -0.14 2.71
N ASN A 53 -0.83 0.07 3.86
CA ASN A 53 -0.08 -0.98 4.55
C ASN A 53 -0.98 -2.11 5.06
N TRP A 54 -2.19 -1.81 5.55
CA TRP A 54 -3.16 -2.83 5.95
C TRP A 54 -3.57 -3.70 4.76
N LEU A 55 -3.94 -3.09 3.62
CA LEU A 55 -4.34 -3.81 2.41
C LEU A 55 -3.21 -4.70 1.86
N VAL A 56 -1.98 -4.18 1.82
CA VAL A 56 -0.80 -4.96 1.41
C VAL A 56 -0.55 -6.10 2.40
N SER A 57 -0.60 -5.85 3.71
CA SER A 57 -0.38 -6.88 4.73
C SER A 57 -1.42 -8.00 4.64
N ALA A 58 -2.69 -7.65 4.47
CA ALA A 58 -3.77 -8.63 4.32
C ALA A 58 -3.54 -9.55 3.11
N VAL A 59 -3.18 -8.99 1.95
CA VAL A 59 -2.84 -9.78 0.76
C VAL A 59 -1.61 -10.65 0.99
N LEU A 60 -0.55 -10.11 1.57
CA LEU A 60 0.66 -10.87 1.86
C LEU A 60 0.39 -12.03 2.83
N CYS A 61 -0.43 -11.85 3.86
CA CYS A 61 -0.88 -12.92 4.75
C CYS A 61 -1.57 -14.04 3.97
N GLU A 62 -2.55 -13.70 3.13
CA GLU A 62 -3.32 -14.68 2.36
C GLU A 62 -2.41 -15.49 1.42
N ILE A 63 -1.59 -14.83 0.62
CA ILE A 63 -0.84 -15.51 -0.45
C ILE A 63 0.34 -16.33 0.08
N SER A 64 0.89 -15.95 1.23
CA SER A 64 2.08 -16.60 1.79
C SER A 64 1.76 -17.57 2.91
N GLY A 65 0.56 -17.48 3.50
CA GLY A 65 0.19 -18.18 4.74
C GLY A 65 1.04 -17.75 5.95
N ARG A 66 1.72 -16.60 5.87
CA ARG A 66 2.61 -16.09 6.92
C ARG A 66 1.97 -15.00 7.74
N ASP A 67 2.56 -14.75 8.90
CA ASP A 67 2.15 -13.70 9.82
C ASP A 67 2.75 -12.35 9.43
N VAL A 68 2.11 -11.66 8.49
CA VAL A 68 2.52 -10.34 7.99
C VAL A 68 1.69 -9.24 8.65
N THR A 69 2.34 -8.15 9.05
CA THR A 69 1.69 -6.97 9.63
C THR A 69 2.45 -5.70 9.22
N PHE A 70 2.09 -4.56 9.80
CA PHE A 70 2.77 -3.29 9.59
C PHE A 70 3.01 -2.53 10.88
N ALA A 71 3.94 -1.57 10.81
CA ALA A 71 4.31 -0.68 11.90
C ALA A 71 4.47 0.76 11.41
N ASP A 72 4.37 1.70 12.35
CA ASP A 72 4.68 3.10 12.08
C ASP A 72 6.19 3.35 11.99
N ALA A 73 6.54 4.52 11.45
CA ALA A 73 7.93 4.94 11.35
C ALA A 73 8.41 5.58 12.66
N ASP A 74 9.58 5.13 13.12
CA ASP A 74 10.31 5.69 14.27
C ASP A 74 11.20 6.89 13.88
N SER A 75 11.29 7.20 12.58
CA SER A 75 12.04 8.34 12.04
C SER A 75 11.42 8.84 10.75
N GLU A 76 11.66 10.11 10.39
CA GLU A 76 11.14 10.75 9.17
C GLU A 76 11.74 10.21 7.86
N LYS A 77 12.61 9.18 7.90
CA LYS A 77 13.35 8.68 6.73
C LYS A 77 12.57 7.69 5.87
N VAL A 78 11.51 7.11 6.44
CA VAL A 78 10.62 6.14 5.79
C VAL A 78 9.19 6.44 6.25
N ASP A 79 8.22 6.09 5.43
CA ASP A 79 6.83 6.37 5.76
C ASP A 79 6.29 5.31 6.73
N GLY A 80 6.79 4.07 6.72
CA GLY A 80 6.40 3.00 7.66
C GLY A 80 7.17 1.70 7.43
N TYR A 81 6.65 0.58 7.94
CA TYR A 81 7.23 -0.75 7.71
C TYR A 81 6.17 -1.82 7.49
N ILE A 82 6.46 -2.78 6.61
CA ILE A 82 5.82 -4.10 6.55
C ILE A 82 6.73 -5.09 7.27
N ILE A 83 6.15 -5.92 8.14
CA ILE A 83 6.86 -6.85 9.01
C ILE A 83 6.31 -8.25 8.75
N ASP A 84 7.16 -9.15 8.26
CA ASP A 84 6.87 -10.59 8.22
C ASP A 84 7.46 -11.23 9.49
N ARG A 85 6.57 -11.54 10.44
CA ARG A 85 6.94 -12.11 11.75
C ARG A 85 7.38 -13.57 11.63
N SER A 86 6.93 -14.28 10.60
CA SER A 86 7.28 -15.69 10.37
C SER A 86 8.75 -15.84 9.99
N ILE A 87 9.30 -14.95 9.15
CA ILE A 87 10.71 -14.99 8.74
C ILE A 87 11.58 -13.91 9.37
N LYS A 88 11.03 -13.13 10.31
CA LYS A 88 11.73 -12.01 10.99
C LYS A 88 12.28 -10.98 10.00
N ALA A 89 11.53 -10.70 8.93
CA ALA A 89 11.90 -9.70 7.94
C ALA A 89 11.15 -8.39 8.17
N ILE A 90 11.84 -7.28 7.89
CA ILE A 90 11.32 -5.93 8.04
C ILE A 90 11.61 -5.19 6.74
N PHE A 91 10.55 -4.68 6.12
CA PHE A 91 10.60 -3.97 4.85
C PHE A 91 10.13 -2.54 5.07
N PRO A 92 11.02 -1.54 5.00
CA PRO A 92 10.60 -0.14 5.06
C PRO A 92 9.71 0.20 3.88
N THR A 93 8.67 1.00 4.12
CA THR A 93 7.73 1.43 3.10
C THR A 93 7.90 2.91 2.80
N GLU A 94 7.86 3.24 1.52
CA GLU A 94 7.55 4.56 1.01
C GLU A 94 6.10 4.57 0.50
N HIS A 95 5.45 5.71 0.58
CA HIS A 95 4.09 5.91 0.13
C HIS A 95 3.99 7.04 -0.88
N VAL A 96 3.12 6.85 -1.86
CA VAL A 96 2.63 7.91 -2.73
C VAL A 96 1.12 7.80 -2.87
N SER A 97 0.46 8.95 -3.01
CA SER A 97 -0.99 9.02 -3.14
C SER A 97 -1.36 9.68 -4.46
N ALA A 98 -2.05 8.94 -5.32
CA ALA A 98 -2.63 9.41 -6.57
C ALA A 98 -4.15 9.57 -6.43
N LEU A 99 -4.57 10.24 -5.35
CA LEU A 99 -5.98 10.44 -4.99
C LEU A 99 -6.66 11.46 -5.89
N ASP A 100 -7.98 11.33 -6.08
CA ASP A 100 -8.79 12.33 -6.76
C ASP A 100 -9.37 13.35 -5.79
N ILE A 101 -8.50 14.28 -5.38
CA ILE A 101 -8.86 15.33 -4.43
C ILE A 101 -9.58 16.45 -5.19
N PRO A 102 -10.87 16.76 -4.91
CA PRO A 102 -11.66 17.74 -5.66
C PRO A 102 -11.06 19.15 -5.71
N LYS A 103 -10.18 19.48 -4.75
CA LYS A 103 -9.51 20.79 -4.65
C LYS A 103 -8.25 20.91 -5.52
N ALA A 104 -7.73 19.82 -6.06
CA ALA A 104 -6.53 19.83 -6.88
C ALA A 104 -6.86 20.25 -8.32
N LYS A 105 -6.27 21.35 -8.80
CA LYS A 105 -6.46 21.81 -10.18
C LYS A 105 -5.55 21.03 -11.13
N LYS A 106 -6.12 20.47 -12.21
CA LYS A 106 -5.43 19.82 -13.35
C LYS A 106 -4.51 18.64 -12.98
N LEU A 107 -5.04 17.64 -12.28
CA LEU A 107 -4.33 16.37 -12.12
C LEU A 107 -4.43 15.52 -13.40
N PRO A 108 -3.36 14.80 -13.81
CA PRO A 108 -3.45 13.77 -14.85
C PRO A 108 -4.56 12.77 -14.52
N LYS A 109 -5.20 12.19 -15.53
CA LYS A 109 -6.23 11.14 -15.34
C LYS A 109 -5.62 9.75 -15.51
N GLY A 110 -6.34 8.70 -15.10
CA GLY A 110 -5.94 7.33 -15.37
C GLY A 110 -4.65 6.90 -14.70
N GLU A 111 -3.97 5.96 -15.35
CA GLU A 111 -2.70 5.40 -14.91
C GLU A 111 -1.58 6.44 -14.89
N GLN A 112 -1.67 7.47 -15.73
CA GLN A 112 -0.62 8.50 -15.81
C GLN A 112 -0.42 9.20 -14.47
N ARG A 113 -1.48 9.37 -13.67
CA ARG A 113 -1.36 9.92 -12.32
C ARG A 113 -0.55 9.00 -11.41
N ILE A 114 -0.82 7.70 -11.48
CA ILE A 114 -0.12 6.67 -10.71
C ILE A 114 1.35 6.61 -11.14
N ILE A 115 1.60 6.54 -12.44
CA ILE A 115 2.94 6.50 -13.04
C ILE A 115 3.75 7.74 -12.62
N ASN A 116 3.16 8.93 -12.68
CA ASN A 116 3.83 10.16 -12.25
C ASN A 116 4.18 10.12 -10.77
N ALA A 117 3.25 9.67 -9.91
CA ALA A 117 3.49 9.55 -8.47
C ALA A 117 4.63 8.57 -8.17
N ILE A 118 4.65 7.42 -8.83
CA ILE A 118 5.74 6.43 -8.70
C ILE A 118 7.06 7.03 -9.18
N ASN A 119 7.08 7.65 -10.36
CA ASN A 119 8.29 8.23 -10.96
C ASN A 119 8.93 9.33 -10.09
N LEU A 120 8.14 10.07 -9.29
CA LEU A 120 8.66 11.03 -8.32
C LEU A 120 9.48 10.38 -7.20
N LYS A 121 9.16 9.14 -6.81
CA LYS A 121 9.98 8.38 -5.84
C LYS A 121 11.17 7.74 -6.54
N ILE A 122 10.99 7.22 -7.77
CA ILE A 122 12.08 6.67 -8.58
C ILE A 122 13.18 7.72 -8.84
N SER A 123 12.80 8.97 -9.10
CA SER A 123 13.76 10.05 -9.39
C SER A 123 14.69 10.40 -8.23
N ARG A 124 14.39 9.96 -7.00
CA ARG A 124 15.29 10.05 -5.84
C ARG A 124 16.49 9.10 -5.93
N GLY A 125 16.47 8.18 -6.89
CA GLY A 125 17.59 7.34 -7.28
C GLY A 125 17.64 5.97 -6.59
N PRO A 126 18.51 5.06 -7.05
CA PRO A 126 18.55 3.68 -6.57
C PRO A 126 18.88 3.55 -5.08
N LYS A 127 19.81 4.38 -4.57
CA LYS A 127 20.19 4.39 -3.14
C LYS A 127 19.02 4.71 -2.21
N TYR A 128 18.08 5.53 -2.67
CA TYR A 128 16.89 5.87 -1.89
C TYR A 128 15.89 4.71 -1.80
N SER A 129 15.78 3.92 -2.87
CA SER A 129 14.75 2.89 -3.06
C SER A 129 15.19 1.50 -2.58
N GLN A 130 16.51 1.28 -2.52
CA GLN A 130 17.11 -0.01 -2.18
C GLN A 130 16.56 -0.58 -0.85
N GLY A 131 16.09 -1.83 -0.88
CA GLY A 131 15.56 -2.53 0.28
C GLY A 131 14.18 -2.07 0.76
N LYS A 132 13.53 -1.12 0.05
CA LYS A 132 12.22 -0.58 0.42
C LYS A 132 11.11 -1.11 -0.49
N LEU A 133 9.89 -1.12 0.04
CA LEU A 133 8.65 -1.26 -0.73
C LEU A 133 8.09 0.12 -1.05
N LEU A 134 7.49 0.29 -2.22
CA LEU A 134 6.72 1.48 -2.54
C LEU A 134 5.23 1.12 -2.60
N VAL A 135 4.40 1.81 -1.83
CA VAL A 135 2.94 1.67 -1.87
C VAL A 135 2.33 2.90 -2.55
N ALA A 136 1.66 2.68 -3.67
CA ALA A 136 0.95 3.72 -4.42
C ALA A 136 -0.56 3.55 -4.23
N PHE A 137 -1.17 4.41 -3.42
CA PHE A 137 -2.60 4.38 -3.11
C PHE A 137 -3.39 5.35 -4.01
N PHE A 138 -4.50 4.90 -4.61
CA PHE A 138 -5.31 5.70 -5.53
C PHE A 138 -6.81 5.39 -5.41
N ASP A 139 -7.66 6.43 -5.52
CA ASP A 139 -9.12 6.35 -5.33
C ASP A 139 -9.95 7.04 -6.45
N GLY A 140 -9.35 7.34 -7.60
CA GLY A 140 -10.07 7.98 -8.71
C GLY A 140 -9.32 7.98 -10.05
N ALA A 141 -8.49 6.96 -10.29
CA ALA A 141 -7.87 6.78 -11.59
C ALA A 141 -8.91 6.44 -12.69
N GLY A 142 -10.10 5.95 -12.31
CA GLY A 142 -11.04 5.36 -13.25
C GLY A 142 -10.56 3.96 -13.64
N GLU A 143 -10.68 3.61 -14.92
CA GLU A 143 -9.99 2.42 -15.46
C GLU A 143 -8.47 2.59 -15.31
N PHE A 144 -7.80 1.53 -14.83
CA PHE A 144 -6.35 1.48 -14.78
C PHE A 144 -5.87 0.18 -15.47
N PHE A 145 -4.94 0.32 -16.39
CA PHE A 145 -4.28 -0.79 -17.08
C PHE A 145 -2.95 -1.09 -16.40
N ARG A 146 -2.91 -2.19 -15.64
CA ARG A 146 -1.68 -2.68 -14.98
C ARG A 146 -0.50 -2.85 -15.94
N THR A 147 -0.77 -3.18 -17.21
CA THR A 147 0.24 -3.31 -18.27
C THR A 147 0.97 -1.99 -18.53
N LYS A 148 0.24 -0.87 -18.64
CA LYS A 148 0.84 0.45 -18.84
C LYS A 148 1.73 0.87 -17.66
N ILE A 149 1.29 0.58 -16.44
CA ILE A 149 2.09 0.85 -15.23
C ILE A 149 3.36 -0.01 -15.25
N ARG A 150 3.23 -1.32 -15.53
CA ARG A 150 4.36 -2.26 -15.64
C ARG A 150 5.39 -1.77 -16.65
N GLU A 151 4.98 -1.48 -17.88
CA GLU A 151 5.86 -0.98 -18.96
C GLU A 151 6.58 0.30 -18.56
N ALA A 152 5.89 1.20 -17.85
CA ALA A 152 6.46 2.47 -17.44
C ALA A 152 7.61 2.29 -16.42
N ILE A 153 7.49 1.33 -15.49
CA ILE A 153 8.37 1.23 -14.31
C ILE A 153 9.34 0.04 -14.32
N LEU A 154 9.12 -0.96 -15.18
CA LEU A 154 9.95 -2.18 -15.27
C LEU A 154 11.42 -1.84 -15.49
N GLY A 155 12.30 -2.39 -14.64
CA GLY A 155 13.74 -2.18 -14.68
C GLY A 155 14.19 -0.78 -14.27
N LYS A 156 13.29 0.08 -13.80
CA LYS A 156 13.59 1.47 -13.43
C LYS A 156 13.35 1.76 -11.95
N HIS A 157 12.49 1.00 -11.28
CA HIS A 157 11.98 1.43 -9.97
C HIS A 157 12.96 1.23 -8.82
N ASN A 158 13.85 0.24 -8.86
CA ASN A 158 14.87 -0.05 -7.83
C ASN A 158 14.34 -0.37 -6.40
N PHE A 159 13.04 -0.24 -6.14
CA PHE A 159 12.36 -0.81 -4.98
C PHE A 159 12.33 -2.34 -5.04
N GLU A 160 12.24 -3.01 -3.89
CA GLU A 160 12.07 -4.48 -3.81
C GLU A 160 10.76 -4.91 -4.49
N ALA A 161 9.70 -4.13 -4.29
CA ALA A 161 8.44 -4.23 -5.00
C ALA A 161 7.71 -2.89 -4.98
N VAL A 162 6.86 -2.67 -5.98
CA VAL A 162 5.87 -1.59 -6.00
C VAL A 162 4.48 -2.21 -5.89
N PHE A 163 3.71 -1.77 -4.90
CA PHE A 163 2.32 -2.16 -4.70
C PHE A 163 1.40 -1.01 -5.14
N CYS A 164 0.56 -1.26 -6.15
CA CYS A 164 -0.50 -0.33 -6.53
C CYS A 164 -1.81 -0.77 -5.87
N VAL A 165 -2.34 0.09 -5.01
CA VAL A 165 -3.55 -0.15 -4.22
C VAL A 165 -4.67 0.79 -4.69
N GLY A 166 -5.71 0.21 -5.29
CA GLY A 166 -6.78 0.96 -5.93
C GLY A 166 -8.16 0.63 -5.38
N LEU A 167 -8.98 1.64 -5.10
CA LEU A 167 -10.40 1.44 -4.78
C LEU A 167 -11.18 1.03 -6.05
N LEU A 168 -11.89 -0.10 -6.01
CA LEU A 168 -12.77 -0.55 -7.08
C LEU A 168 -14.24 -0.16 -6.86
N ASN A 169 -14.75 -0.41 -5.65
CA ASN A 169 -16.15 -0.15 -5.30
C ASN A 169 -16.25 0.21 -3.81
N SER A 170 -17.21 1.08 -3.48
CA SER A 170 -17.56 1.45 -2.11
C SER A 170 -19.07 1.60 -1.97
N GLY A 171 -19.63 1.09 -0.88
CA GLY A 171 -21.07 1.15 -0.64
C GLY A 171 -21.45 0.65 0.75
N LYS A 172 -22.77 0.50 0.97
CA LYS A 172 -23.31 -0.02 2.24
C LYS A 172 -22.88 -1.46 2.50
N ASP A 173 -22.76 -2.25 1.44
CA ASP A 173 -22.45 -3.68 1.53
C ASP A 173 -20.96 -3.94 1.77
N GLY A 174 -20.11 -2.94 1.55
CA GLY A 174 -18.67 -3.08 1.74
C GLY A 174 -17.82 -2.22 0.81
N TYR A 175 -16.55 -2.57 0.80
CA TYR A 175 -15.50 -1.94 0.00
C TYR A 175 -14.75 -3.03 -0.75
N SER A 176 -14.34 -2.73 -1.98
CA SER A 176 -13.42 -3.60 -2.70
C SER A 176 -12.23 -2.82 -3.23
N TYR A 177 -11.06 -3.41 -3.09
CA TYR A 177 -9.79 -2.88 -3.52
C TYR A 177 -9.08 -3.88 -4.41
N ILE A 178 -8.18 -3.37 -5.21
CA ILE A 178 -7.13 -4.16 -5.85
C ILE A 178 -5.80 -3.86 -5.19
N VAL A 179 -4.95 -4.88 -5.15
CA VAL A 179 -3.55 -4.78 -4.78
C VAL A 179 -2.76 -5.46 -5.88
N THR A 180 -2.08 -4.68 -6.71
CA THR A 180 -1.20 -5.20 -7.76
C THR A 180 0.25 -5.07 -7.35
N GLU A 181 0.98 -6.18 -7.39
CA GLU A 181 2.40 -6.24 -7.11
C GLU A 181 3.22 -6.20 -8.40
N PHE A 182 4.16 -5.27 -8.44
CA PHE A 182 5.18 -5.16 -9.48
C PHE A 182 6.55 -5.45 -8.88
N ARG A 183 7.17 -6.55 -9.32
CA ARG A 183 8.58 -6.86 -9.10
C ARG A 183 9.29 -7.00 -10.42
N ASP A 184 10.53 -6.53 -10.53
CA ASP A 184 11.34 -6.75 -11.73
C ASP A 184 11.60 -8.24 -11.97
N SER A 185 11.66 -9.06 -10.91
CA SER A 185 11.79 -10.52 -11.00
C SER A 185 10.60 -11.21 -11.67
N PHE A 186 9.43 -10.57 -11.73
CA PHE A 186 8.25 -11.08 -12.44
C PHE A 186 8.27 -10.76 -13.94
N LYS A 187 9.31 -10.07 -14.43
CA LYS A 187 9.44 -9.64 -15.84
C LYS A 187 8.20 -8.85 -16.28
N ASP A 188 7.50 -9.34 -17.29
CA ASP A 188 6.29 -8.77 -17.89
C ASP A 188 5.01 -9.06 -17.10
N GLN A 189 5.03 -10.01 -16.17
CA GLN A 189 3.86 -10.39 -15.39
C GLN A 189 3.59 -9.40 -14.26
N SER A 190 2.34 -9.25 -13.85
CA SER A 190 1.96 -8.53 -12.63
C SER A 190 0.89 -9.32 -11.91
N ILE A 191 1.03 -9.47 -10.60
CA ILE A 191 0.10 -10.27 -9.79
C ILE A 191 -0.88 -9.31 -9.15
N THR A 192 -2.17 -9.51 -9.40
CA THR A 192 -3.24 -8.67 -8.85
C THR A 192 -4.15 -9.50 -7.96
N HIS A 193 -4.44 -8.98 -6.78
CA HIS A 193 -5.43 -9.51 -5.86
C HIS A 193 -6.56 -8.52 -5.67
N LYS A 194 -7.78 -9.03 -5.53
CA LYS A 194 -8.96 -8.28 -5.07
C LYS A 194 -9.12 -8.52 -3.57
N VAL A 195 -9.27 -7.45 -2.81
CA VAL A 195 -9.60 -7.46 -1.38
C VAL A 195 -11.04 -6.97 -1.25
N GLU A 196 -11.91 -7.78 -0.66
CA GLU A 196 -13.32 -7.47 -0.44
C GLU A 196 -13.59 -7.40 1.05
N ILE A 197 -14.04 -6.25 1.52
CA ILE A 197 -14.24 -5.93 2.94
C ILE A 197 -15.73 -5.72 3.15
N ASN A 198 -16.30 -6.36 4.16
CA ASN A 198 -17.73 -6.23 4.45
C ASN A 198 -18.08 -4.84 5.04
N GLY A 199 -19.36 -4.45 4.92
CA GLY A 199 -19.84 -3.11 5.30
C GLY A 199 -19.65 -2.71 6.77
N ASP A 200 -19.44 -3.67 7.67
CA ASP A 200 -19.21 -3.45 9.10
C ASP A 200 -17.72 -3.56 9.51
N PHE A 201 -16.81 -3.77 8.55
CA PHE A 201 -15.36 -3.82 8.76
C PHE A 201 -14.95 -4.88 9.80
N THR A 202 -15.66 -6.01 9.82
CA THR A 202 -15.33 -7.14 10.70
C THR A 202 -14.66 -8.29 9.97
N ASP A 203 -14.73 -8.33 8.64
CA ASP A 203 -14.19 -9.44 7.85
C ASP A 203 -13.77 -9.00 6.44
N TRP A 204 -12.91 -9.80 5.82
CA TRP A 204 -12.49 -9.60 4.44
C TRP A 204 -12.25 -10.92 3.72
N LYS A 205 -12.26 -10.86 2.39
CA LYS A 205 -11.90 -11.96 1.50
C LYS A 205 -10.88 -11.47 0.49
N ILE A 206 -9.94 -12.34 0.14
CA ILE A 206 -8.93 -12.07 -0.87
C ILE A 206 -9.07 -13.11 -1.97
N SER A 207 -9.04 -12.65 -3.22
CA SER A 207 -9.02 -13.51 -4.40
C SER A 207 -7.99 -13.00 -5.40
N GLN A 208 -7.33 -13.90 -6.11
CA GLN A 208 -6.44 -13.50 -7.19
C GLN A 208 -7.25 -13.17 -8.43
N ILE A 209 -6.97 -12.03 -9.06
CA ILE A 209 -7.53 -11.69 -10.36
C ILE A 209 -6.64 -12.34 -11.42
N MET A 210 -7.11 -13.47 -11.95
CA MET A 210 -6.53 -14.04 -13.15
C MET A 210 -6.93 -13.18 -14.34
N ALA A 211 -5.96 -12.55 -14.97
CA ALA A 211 -6.13 -11.83 -16.22
C ALA A 211 -4.88 -12.05 -17.08
#